data_AF-A0A0A8UL76-F1
#
_entry.id   AF-A0A0A8UL76-F1
#
_cell.length_a   1.000
_cell.length_b   1.000
_cell.length_c   1.000
_cell.angle_alpha   90.00
_cell.angle_beta   90.00
_cell.angle_gamma   90.00
#
_symmetry.space_group_name_H-M   'P 1'
#
loop_
_entity.id
_entity.type
_entity.pdbx_description
1 polymer ?
#
loop_
_entity_poly.entity_id
_entity_poly.type
_entity_poly.pdbx_seq_one_letter_code
_entity_poly.pdbx_strand_id
1 'polypeptide(L)'
;MSRTRTEKPSKLEQLKALKKELLNIDAQVIELYTAGNLPEAINLLDEAKTKYLKEVGNLSAVKGENVQELAQFSQENLRPIFEYFKDWKENLEAELEEKQIRKPVVAETVSAKKGSALEAVLEVKASKQSAQEEKVAKLEREIRERRAEEEKRRIAEEKRVAKIDKLSGELKDLLKEFKDYVNVALPETKGESRKADIRNAALRLHSNLDQEANKLLENPFDKKVQESFLKNLETLVDTALKGNLSKEPESYLVALKLLKQVANWFIGLVTTNPNSFWKTDTETVVKAKALSTDLTQKINTFEQQEQQEKREAEERKEGPTSFL
;
A
#
# COMPACT_ATOMS: atom_id res chain seq x y z
N MET A 1 24.28 27.06 19.03
CA MET A 1 24.36 25.61 18.74
C MET A 1 23.07 24.96 19.24
N SER A 2 22.12 24.73 18.34
CA SER A 2 20.81 24.17 18.67
C SER A 2 20.96 22.68 18.93
N ARG A 3 20.64 22.23 20.15
CA ARG A 3 20.54 20.81 20.48
C ARG A 3 19.31 20.25 19.76
N THR A 4 19.51 19.39 18.78
CA THR A 4 18.47 18.56 18.19
C THR A 4 17.87 17.69 19.29
N ARG A 5 16.61 17.97 19.64
CA ARG A 5 15.82 17.18 20.58
C ARG A 5 15.45 15.91 19.82
N THR A 6 16.10 14.79 20.11
CA THR A 6 15.67 13.48 19.64
C THR A 6 14.27 13.21 20.20
N GLU A 7 13.26 13.33 19.34
CA GLU A 7 11.89 12.96 19.68
C GLU A 7 11.88 11.46 20.02
N LYS A 8 11.38 11.12 21.21
CA LYS A 8 11.23 9.72 21.61
C LYS A 8 10.14 9.11 20.72
N PRO A 9 10.36 7.90 20.15
CA PRO A 9 9.35 7.23 19.33
C PRO A 9 8.07 7.03 20.14
N SER A 10 6.92 7.18 19.49
CA SER A 10 5.60 7.00 20.11
C SER A 10 5.45 5.59 20.68
N LYS A 11 4.58 5.40 21.68
CA LYS A 11 4.36 4.07 22.25
C LYS A 11 3.83 3.09 21.21
N LEU A 12 2.99 3.55 20.28
CA LEU A 12 2.51 2.70 19.19
C LEU A 12 3.66 2.21 18.29
N GLU A 13 4.63 3.07 17.98
CA GLU A 13 5.83 2.67 17.23
C GLU A 13 6.70 1.69 18.01
N GLN A 14 6.82 1.87 19.33
CA GLN A 14 7.51 0.92 20.21
C GLN A 14 6.82 -0.45 20.21
N LEU A 15 5.48 -0.51 20.24
CA LEU A 15 4.73 -1.76 20.14
C LEU A 15 4.88 -2.42 18.77
N LYS A 16 4.92 -1.64 17.68
CA LYS A 16 5.19 -2.16 16.33
C LYS A 16 6.62 -2.71 16.21
N ALA A 17 7.59 -2.03 16.82
CA ALA A 17 8.97 -2.51 16.88
C ALA A 17 9.08 -3.80 17.70
N LEU A 18 8.41 -3.86 18.85
CA LEU A 18 8.33 -5.06 19.68
C LEU A 18 7.71 -6.24 18.91
N LYS A 19 6.64 -6.01 18.14
CA LYS A 19 6.07 -7.07 17.28
C LYS A 19 7.12 -7.66 16.34
N LYS A 20 7.89 -6.80 15.67
CA LYS A 20 8.98 -7.25 14.77
C LYS A 20 10.06 -8.01 15.53
N GLU A 21 10.42 -7.53 16.72
CA GLU A 21 11.44 -8.17 17.55
C GLU A 21 10.99 -9.54 18.05
N LEU A 22 9.74 -9.68 18.52
CA LEU A 22 9.18 -10.97 18.93
C LEU A 22 9.14 -11.95 17.75
N LEU A 23 8.74 -11.51 16.55
CA LEU A 23 8.78 -12.37 15.35
C LEU A 23 10.21 -12.76 14.94
N ASN A 24 11.20 -11.93 15.24
CA ASN A 24 12.60 -12.29 15.02
C ASN A 24 13.09 -13.30 16.07
N ILE A 25 12.67 -13.15 17.33
CA ILE A 25 12.97 -14.12 18.38
C ILE A 25 12.34 -15.48 18.06
N ASP A 26 11.11 -15.51 17.55
CA ASP A 26 10.48 -16.73 17.04
C ASP A 26 11.41 -17.47 16.06
N ALA A 27 11.94 -16.76 15.06
CA ALA A 27 12.87 -17.35 14.10
C ALA A 27 14.14 -17.92 14.76
N GLN A 28 14.73 -17.20 15.71
CA GLN A 28 15.94 -17.64 16.41
C GLN A 28 15.68 -18.85 17.32
N VAL A 29 14.53 -18.91 17.98
CA VAL A 29 14.12 -20.06 18.81
C VAL A 29 13.94 -21.31 17.94
N ILE A 30 13.38 -21.18 16.73
CA ILE A 30 13.30 -22.31 15.78
C ILE A 30 14.71 -22.79 15.42
N GLU A 31 15.62 -21.88 15.06
CA GLU A 31 16.99 -22.23 14.68
C GLU A 31 17.72 -22.96 15.84
N LEU A 32 17.62 -22.46 17.06
CA LEU A 32 18.21 -23.10 18.24
C LEU A 32 17.56 -24.45 18.55
N TYR A 33 16.25 -24.57 18.40
CA TYR A 33 15.53 -25.83 18.55
C TYR A 33 16.02 -26.88 17.55
N THR A 34 16.09 -26.51 16.26
CA THR A 34 16.59 -27.41 15.20
C THR A 34 18.06 -27.78 15.37
N ALA A 35 18.87 -26.89 15.92
CA ALA A 35 20.25 -27.17 16.30
C ALA A 35 20.37 -28.03 17.58
N GLY A 36 19.26 -28.39 18.23
CA GLY A 36 19.23 -29.20 19.45
C GLY A 36 19.60 -28.42 20.72
N ASN A 37 19.73 -27.10 20.64
CA ASN A 37 20.10 -26.23 21.74
C ASN A 37 18.86 -25.72 22.50
N LEU A 38 18.18 -26.66 23.17
CA LEU A 38 16.97 -26.37 23.94
C LEU A 38 17.17 -25.32 25.05
N PRO A 39 18.27 -25.32 25.84
CA PRO A 39 18.44 -24.33 26.90
C PRO A 39 18.51 -22.88 26.38
N GLU A 40 19.21 -22.65 25.26
CA GLU A 40 19.31 -21.31 24.67
C GLU A 40 17.99 -20.87 24.03
N ALA A 41 17.25 -21.80 23.44
CA ALA A 41 15.90 -21.56 22.92
C ALA A 41 14.94 -21.13 24.05
N ILE A 42 14.97 -21.81 25.21
CA ILE A 42 14.17 -21.46 26.39
C ILE A 42 14.55 -20.07 26.92
N ASN A 43 15.85 -19.76 27.00
CA ASN A 43 16.32 -18.45 27.45
C ASN A 43 15.82 -17.32 26.54
N LEU A 44 15.86 -17.50 25.21
CA LEU A 44 15.32 -16.51 24.27
C LEU A 44 13.81 -16.29 24.43
N LEU A 45 13.04 -17.36 24.71
CA LEU A 45 11.60 -17.24 25.00
C LEU A 45 11.35 -16.46 26.31
N ASP A 46 12.18 -16.64 27.32
CA ASP A 46 12.11 -15.86 28.57
C ASP A 46 12.47 -14.38 28.38
N GLU A 47 13.45 -14.08 27.54
CA GLU A 47 13.77 -12.71 27.15
C GLU A 47 12.60 -12.05 26.42
N ALA A 48 11.98 -12.76 25.47
CA ALA A 48 10.79 -12.30 24.75
C ALA A 48 9.62 -12.01 25.70
N LYS A 49 9.36 -12.92 26.66
CA LYS A 49 8.34 -12.76 27.71
C LYS A 49 8.60 -11.50 28.54
N THR A 50 9.85 -11.28 28.94
CA THR A 50 10.24 -10.11 29.75
C THR A 50 10.05 -8.81 28.97
N LYS A 51 10.45 -8.78 27.69
CA LYS A 51 10.25 -7.62 26.80
C LYS A 51 8.76 -7.31 26.61
N TYR A 52 7.94 -8.34 26.35
CA TYR A 52 6.50 -8.18 26.22
C TYR A 52 5.88 -7.58 27.49
N LEU A 53 6.17 -8.15 28.66
CA LEU A 53 5.60 -7.67 29.93
C LEU A 53 6.04 -6.24 30.26
N LYS A 54 7.29 -5.87 29.97
CA LYS A 54 7.81 -4.51 30.18
C LYS A 54 7.08 -3.49 29.33
N GLU A 55 6.84 -3.82 28.06
CA GLU A 55 6.28 -2.88 27.09
C GLU A 55 4.76 -2.79 27.16
N VAL A 56 4.08 -3.93 27.36
CA VAL A 56 2.61 -4.04 27.40
C VAL A 56 2.06 -3.83 28.81
N GLY A 57 2.81 -4.20 29.86
CA GLY A 57 2.36 -4.10 31.25
C GLY A 57 2.12 -2.67 31.73
N ASN A 58 2.67 -1.68 31.04
CA ASN A 58 2.61 -0.25 31.41
C ASN A 58 1.75 0.61 30.46
N LEU A 59 0.90 0.01 29.62
CA LEU A 59 0.10 0.77 28.64
C LEU A 59 -0.88 1.78 29.27
N SER A 60 -1.39 1.48 30.47
CA SER A 60 -2.29 2.39 31.21
C SER A 60 -1.60 3.64 31.78
N ALA A 61 -0.26 3.63 31.87
CA ALA A 61 0.52 4.75 32.39
C ALA A 61 0.96 5.75 31.30
N VAL A 62 0.66 5.47 30.03
CA VAL A 62 1.07 6.28 28.88
C VAL A 62 0.19 7.53 28.78
N LYS A 63 0.78 8.71 28.98
CA LYS A 63 0.08 10.00 28.90
C LYS A 63 0.18 10.58 27.50
N GLY A 64 -0.94 11.02 26.94
CA GLY A 64 -0.98 11.77 25.67
C GLY A 64 -1.12 10.91 24.41
N GLU A 65 -1.31 9.58 24.55
CA GLU A 65 -1.60 8.67 23.43
C GLU A 65 -2.96 8.00 23.60
N ASN A 66 -3.53 7.51 22.49
CA ASN A 66 -4.80 6.81 22.50
C ASN A 66 -4.65 5.42 23.13
N VAL A 67 -4.90 5.32 24.44
CA VAL A 67 -4.79 4.09 25.22
C VAL A 67 -5.65 2.96 24.64
N GLN A 68 -6.79 3.27 24.05
CA GLN A 68 -7.67 2.27 23.42
C GLN A 68 -7.02 1.64 22.18
N GLU A 69 -6.38 2.45 21.34
CA GLU A 69 -5.65 1.98 20.16
C GLU A 69 -4.44 1.10 20.55
N LEU A 70 -3.69 1.51 21.58
CA LEU A 70 -2.57 0.73 22.11
C LEU A 70 -3.03 -0.61 22.69
N ALA A 71 -4.14 -0.61 23.43
CA ALA A 71 -4.72 -1.82 24.00
C ALA A 71 -5.23 -2.77 22.91
N GLN A 72 -5.89 -2.25 21.88
CA GLN A 72 -6.37 -3.04 20.74
C GLN A 72 -5.20 -3.65 19.97
N PHE A 73 -4.17 -2.86 19.66
CA PHE A 73 -2.98 -3.37 18.98
C PHE A 73 -2.32 -4.49 19.78
N SER A 74 -2.16 -4.31 21.09
CA SER A 74 -1.60 -5.35 21.97
C SER A 74 -2.42 -6.64 21.96
N GLN A 75 -3.75 -6.54 22.10
CA GLN A 75 -4.64 -7.71 22.12
C GLN A 75 -4.65 -8.46 20.79
N GLU A 76 -4.67 -7.75 19.66
CA GLU A 76 -4.79 -8.38 18.34
C GLU A 76 -3.45 -8.86 17.78
N ASN A 77 -2.33 -8.20 18.11
CA ASN A 77 -1.06 -8.42 17.41
C ASN A 77 0.06 -8.97 18.30
N LEU A 78 0.08 -8.68 19.59
CA LEU A 78 1.17 -9.08 20.48
C LEU A 78 0.76 -10.24 21.39
N ARG A 79 -0.46 -10.22 21.93
CA ARG A 79 -0.98 -11.28 22.82
C ARG A 79 -0.97 -12.67 22.17
N PRO A 80 -1.38 -12.86 20.90
CA PRO A 80 -1.32 -14.19 20.28
C PRO A 80 0.10 -14.74 20.18
N ILE A 81 1.10 -13.87 19.92
CA ILE A 81 2.52 -14.26 19.86
C ILE A 81 3.01 -14.64 21.26
N PHE A 82 2.60 -13.87 22.28
CA PHE A 82 2.96 -14.13 23.66
C PHE A 82 2.42 -15.47 24.19
N GLU A 83 1.14 -15.76 23.97
CA GLU A 83 0.54 -17.05 24.38
C GLU A 83 1.24 -18.21 23.66
N TYR A 84 1.53 -18.06 22.36
CA TYR A 84 2.31 -19.04 21.62
C TYR A 84 3.70 -19.28 22.22
N PHE A 85 4.43 -18.23 22.60
CA PHE A 85 5.74 -18.37 23.25
C PHE A 85 5.66 -19.05 24.61
N LYS A 86 4.60 -18.79 25.37
CA LYS A 86 4.37 -19.45 26.65
C LYS A 86 4.17 -20.95 26.46
N ASP A 87 3.27 -21.35 25.57
CA ASP A 87 2.99 -22.76 25.28
C ASP A 87 4.23 -23.46 24.72
N TRP A 88 4.98 -22.79 23.85
CA TRP A 88 6.20 -23.34 23.28
C TRP A 88 7.29 -23.53 24.33
N LYS A 89 7.47 -22.56 25.23
CA LYS A 89 8.42 -22.68 26.34
C LYS A 89 8.10 -23.89 27.22
N GLU A 90 6.84 -24.07 27.63
CA GLU A 90 6.41 -25.20 28.45
C GLU A 90 6.73 -26.54 27.76
N ASN A 91 6.55 -26.63 26.45
CA ASN A 91 6.91 -27.81 25.67
C ASN A 91 8.44 -28.05 25.63
N LEU A 92 9.24 -26.99 25.46
CA LEU A 92 10.71 -27.11 25.45
C LEU A 92 11.28 -27.50 26.82
N GLU A 93 10.71 -26.96 27.90
CA GLU A 93 11.08 -27.32 29.27
C GLU A 93 10.76 -28.79 29.55
N ALA A 94 9.58 -29.27 29.15
CA ALA A 94 9.21 -30.68 29.27
C ALA A 94 10.16 -31.60 28.45
N GLU A 95 10.55 -31.18 27.23
CA GLU A 95 11.50 -31.92 26.41
C GLU A 95 12.90 -31.95 27.03
N LEU A 96 13.33 -30.83 27.61
CA LEU A 96 14.62 -30.73 28.31
C LEU A 96 14.63 -31.63 29.56
N GLU A 97 13.57 -31.62 30.36
CA GLU A 97 13.41 -32.51 31.52
C GLU A 97 13.44 -33.98 31.11
N GLU A 98 12.72 -34.36 30.05
CA GLU A 98 12.75 -35.74 29.55
C GLU A 98 14.16 -36.15 29.09
N LYS A 99 14.90 -35.27 28.42
CA LYS A 99 16.30 -35.51 28.03
C LYS A 99 17.24 -35.60 29.24
N GLN A 100 16.98 -34.87 30.31
CA GLN A 100 17.77 -34.92 31.54
C GLN A 100 17.49 -36.19 32.36
N ILE A 101 16.23 -36.64 32.44
CA ILE A 101 15.84 -37.90 33.10
C ILE A 101 16.43 -39.12 32.36
N ARG A 102 16.71 -39.00 31.06
CA ARG A 102 17.34 -40.05 30.23
C ARG A 102 18.88 -40.08 30.30
N LYS A 103 19.55 -39.31 31.16
CA LYS A 103 20.97 -39.59 31.47
C LYS A 103 21.05 -40.92 32.24
N PRO A 104 21.86 -41.90 31.80
CA PRO A 104 21.94 -43.17 32.50
C PRO A 104 22.61 -42.96 33.86
N VAL A 105 21.85 -43.10 34.94
CA VAL A 105 22.43 -43.51 36.23
C VAL A 105 22.84 -44.97 36.04
N VAL A 106 24.08 -45.18 35.59
CA VAL A 106 24.72 -46.48 35.63
C VAL A 106 25.03 -46.76 37.10
N ALA A 107 24.13 -47.48 37.77
CA ALA A 107 24.45 -48.21 38.99
C ALA A 107 23.50 -49.42 39.11
N GLU A 108 24.07 -50.56 38.72
CA GLU A 108 23.84 -51.92 39.21
C GLU A 108 22.43 -52.53 39.36
N THR A 109 22.25 -53.57 38.54
CA THR A 109 21.68 -54.89 38.83
C THR A 109 20.17 -55.12 38.79
N VAL A 110 19.87 -56.30 38.19
CA VAL A 110 18.74 -57.22 38.38
C VAL A 110 17.81 -57.42 37.16
N SER A 111 18.23 -58.39 36.35
CA SER A 111 17.52 -59.65 36.01
C SER A 111 16.16 -59.61 35.27
N ALA A 112 16.25 -59.88 33.96
CA ALA A 112 15.57 -60.96 33.23
C ALA A 112 14.03 -61.12 33.23
N LYS A 113 13.24 -60.09 33.57
CA LYS A 113 11.77 -60.10 33.35
C LYS A 113 11.22 -58.94 32.49
N LYS A 114 12.08 -58.21 31.79
CA LYS A 114 11.75 -56.93 31.11
C LYS A 114 11.59 -56.98 29.58
N GLY A 115 11.63 -58.13 28.92
CA GLY A 115 11.56 -58.21 27.44
C GLY A 115 10.24 -57.68 26.85
N SER A 116 9.10 -58.20 27.33
CA SER A 116 7.78 -57.87 26.77
C SER A 116 7.27 -56.46 27.12
N ALA A 117 7.69 -55.89 28.26
CA ALA A 117 7.30 -54.53 28.64
C ALA A 117 8.18 -53.46 27.97
N LEU A 118 9.44 -53.75 27.64
CA LEU A 118 10.29 -52.82 26.89
C LEU A 118 9.81 -52.68 25.44
N GLU A 119 9.37 -53.76 24.80
CA GLU A 119 8.90 -53.75 23.42
C GLU A 119 7.61 -52.92 23.27
N ALA A 120 6.64 -53.10 24.16
CA ALA A 120 5.42 -52.29 24.18
C ALA A 120 5.70 -50.80 24.49
N VAL A 121 6.69 -50.50 25.35
CA VAL A 121 7.10 -49.12 25.65
C VAL A 121 7.86 -48.49 24.49
N LEU A 122 8.65 -49.27 23.74
CA LEU A 122 9.36 -48.80 22.55
C LEU A 122 8.41 -48.55 21.37
N GLU A 123 7.39 -49.37 21.16
CA GLU A 123 6.34 -49.14 20.15
C GLU A 123 5.50 -47.89 20.45
N VAL A 124 5.08 -47.71 21.71
CA VAL A 124 4.34 -46.50 22.12
C VAL A 124 5.23 -45.25 22.02
N LYS A 125 6.53 -45.37 22.29
CA LYS A 125 7.50 -44.26 22.11
C LYS A 125 7.75 -43.93 20.64
N ALA A 126 7.89 -44.92 19.77
CA ALA A 126 8.06 -44.71 18.34
C ALA A 126 6.80 -44.06 17.72
N SER A 127 5.60 -44.49 18.15
CA SER A 127 4.33 -43.87 17.77
C SER A 127 4.20 -42.41 18.24
N LYS A 128 4.62 -42.09 19.48
CA LYS A 128 4.62 -40.72 19.99
C LYS A 128 5.65 -39.82 19.30
N GLN A 129 6.86 -40.32 19.01
CA GLN A 129 7.88 -39.58 18.26
C GLN A 129 7.42 -39.26 16.84
N SER A 130 6.84 -40.24 16.13
CA SER A 130 6.28 -40.04 14.80
C SER A 130 5.16 -39.00 14.80
N ALA A 131 4.25 -39.03 15.77
CA ALA A 131 3.17 -38.04 15.90
C ALA A 131 3.68 -36.62 16.24
N GLN A 132 4.83 -36.51 16.91
CA GLN A 132 5.44 -35.24 17.29
C GLN A 132 6.23 -34.64 16.13
N GLU A 133 6.99 -35.44 15.37
CA GLU A 133 7.62 -35.03 14.11
C GLU A 133 6.59 -34.57 13.08
N GLU A 134 5.44 -35.24 12.99
CA GLU A 134 4.36 -34.85 12.09
C GLU A 134 3.72 -33.50 12.48
N LYS A 135 3.62 -33.21 13.80
CA LYS A 135 3.17 -31.91 14.30
C LYS A 135 4.17 -30.79 14.02
N VAL A 136 5.47 -31.04 14.22
CA VAL A 136 6.55 -30.08 13.94
C VAL A 136 6.59 -29.78 12.45
N ALA A 137 6.56 -30.79 11.57
CA ALA A 137 6.53 -30.61 10.13
C ALA A 137 5.29 -29.83 9.65
N LYS A 138 4.14 -30.01 10.31
CA LYS A 138 2.91 -29.25 10.03
C LYS A 138 3.02 -27.78 10.45
N LEU A 139 3.58 -27.51 11.64
CA LEU A 139 3.84 -26.15 12.13
C LEU A 139 4.87 -25.42 11.25
N GLU A 140 5.94 -26.09 10.83
CA GLU A 140 6.93 -25.52 9.90
C GLU A 140 6.32 -25.13 8.55
N ARG A 141 5.40 -25.95 8.03
CA ARG A 141 4.63 -25.61 6.82
C ARG A 141 3.74 -24.39 7.05
N GLU A 142 2.97 -24.35 8.13
CA GLU A 142 2.08 -23.23 8.45
C GLU A 142 2.86 -21.91 8.61
N ILE A 143 4.02 -21.94 9.26
CA ILE A 143 4.87 -20.76 9.45
C ILE A 143 5.47 -20.31 8.11
N ARG A 144 5.96 -21.25 7.29
CA ARG A 144 6.50 -20.94 5.96
C ARG A 144 5.42 -20.37 5.03
N GLU A 145 4.20 -20.89 5.10
CA GLU A 145 3.05 -20.35 4.37
C GLU A 145 2.68 -18.94 4.85
N ARG A 146 2.61 -18.69 6.17
CA ARG A 146 2.37 -17.36 6.72
C ARG A 146 3.45 -16.36 6.30
N ARG A 147 4.73 -16.72 6.36
CA ARG A 147 5.84 -15.85 5.91
C ARG A 147 5.76 -15.57 4.42
N ALA A 148 5.44 -16.57 3.60
CA ALA A 148 5.27 -16.37 2.17
C ALA A 148 4.07 -15.48 1.84
N GLU A 149 2.99 -15.57 2.62
CA GLU A 149 1.81 -14.70 2.46
C GLU A 149 2.09 -13.27 2.93
N GLU A 150 2.79 -13.09 4.04
CA GLU A 150 3.19 -11.78 4.56
C GLU A 150 4.20 -11.07 3.65
N GLU A 151 5.20 -11.78 3.13
CA GLU A 151 6.15 -11.24 2.15
C GLU A 151 5.45 -10.87 0.84
N LYS A 152 4.51 -11.68 0.37
CA LYS A 152 3.66 -11.34 -0.79
C LYS A 152 2.84 -10.07 -0.54
N ARG A 153 2.26 -9.92 0.65
CA ARG A 153 1.51 -8.71 1.04
C ARG A 153 2.43 -7.50 1.10
N ARG A 154 3.64 -7.62 1.67
CA ARG A 154 4.60 -6.51 1.76
C ARG A 154 5.08 -6.06 0.38
N ILE A 155 5.46 -6.99 -0.49
CA ILE A 155 5.87 -6.68 -1.87
C ILE A 155 4.71 -6.05 -2.66
N ALA A 156 3.49 -6.54 -2.48
CA ALA A 156 2.31 -5.95 -3.12
C ALA A 156 2.07 -4.52 -2.64
N GLU A 157 2.22 -4.25 -1.35
CA GLU A 157 2.06 -2.92 -0.76
C GLU A 157 3.17 -1.96 -1.19
N GLU A 158 4.44 -2.38 -1.18
CA GLU A 158 5.58 -1.58 -1.67
C GLU A 158 5.41 -1.20 -3.14
N LYS A 159 5.02 -2.15 -4.00
CA LYS A 159 4.70 -1.88 -5.41
C LYS A 159 3.52 -0.93 -5.56
N ARG A 160 2.53 -1.02 -4.67
CA ARG A 160 1.34 -0.14 -4.67
C ARG A 160 1.73 1.29 -4.35
N VAL A 161 2.46 1.52 -3.25
CA VAL A 161 2.94 2.85 -2.83
C VAL A 161 3.81 3.46 -3.92
N ALA A 162 4.79 2.73 -4.45
CA ALA A 162 5.66 3.23 -5.50
C ALA A 162 4.89 3.65 -6.77
N LYS A 163 3.81 2.93 -7.12
CA LYS A 163 2.98 3.27 -8.28
C LYS A 163 2.12 4.51 -8.02
N ILE A 164 1.59 4.69 -6.81
CA ILE A 164 0.86 5.90 -6.41
C ILE A 164 1.80 7.11 -6.42
N ASP A 165 3.00 6.98 -5.88
CA ASP A 165 3.99 8.07 -5.87
C ASP A 165 4.36 8.50 -7.29
N LYS A 166 4.60 7.52 -8.18
CA LYS A 166 4.87 7.78 -9.60
C LYS A 166 3.71 8.53 -10.26
N LEU A 167 2.48 8.03 -10.12
CA LEU A 167 1.30 8.66 -10.70
C LEU A 167 1.06 10.05 -10.10
N SER A 168 1.29 10.24 -8.81
CA SER A 168 1.17 11.55 -8.15
C SER A 168 2.17 12.57 -8.71
N GLY A 169 3.41 12.12 -9.01
CA GLY A 169 4.40 12.94 -9.70
C GLY A 169 3.94 13.35 -11.09
N GLU A 170 3.49 12.39 -11.90
CA GLU A 170 2.99 12.64 -13.27
C GLU A 170 1.83 13.65 -13.29
N LEU A 171 0.90 13.59 -12.34
CA LEU A 171 -0.20 14.54 -12.25
C LEU A 171 0.26 15.95 -11.87
N LYS A 172 1.22 16.08 -10.95
CA LYS A 172 1.76 17.39 -10.55
C LYS A 172 2.49 18.05 -11.71
N ASP A 173 3.27 17.29 -12.45
CA ASP A 173 3.98 17.78 -13.64
C ASP A 173 2.98 18.23 -14.71
N LEU A 174 1.93 17.46 -14.94
CA LEU A 174 0.84 17.80 -15.86
C LEU A 174 0.13 19.12 -15.52
N LEU A 175 -0.26 19.28 -14.25
CA LEU A 175 -0.92 20.51 -13.79
C LEU A 175 0.02 21.71 -13.89
N LYS A 176 1.30 21.50 -13.57
CA LYS A 176 2.34 22.52 -13.70
C LYS A 176 2.54 22.96 -15.15
N GLU A 177 2.67 22.01 -16.09
CA GLU A 177 2.80 22.31 -17.52
C GLU A 177 1.64 23.16 -18.03
N PHE A 178 0.40 22.85 -17.63
CA PHE A 178 -0.76 23.66 -17.99
C PHE A 178 -0.72 25.05 -17.38
N LYS A 179 -0.33 25.18 -16.11
CA LYS A 179 -0.17 26.49 -15.46
C LYS A 179 0.89 27.34 -16.14
N ASP A 180 2.01 26.72 -16.53
CA ASP A 180 3.10 27.40 -17.24
C ASP A 180 2.64 27.84 -18.63
N TYR A 181 1.90 26.99 -19.36
CA TYR A 181 1.24 27.38 -20.62
C TYR A 181 0.34 28.61 -20.44
N VAL A 182 -0.56 28.60 -19.44
CA VAL A 182 -1.46 29.73 -19.17
C VAL A 182 -0.68 31.01 -18.87
N ASN A 183 0.44 30.90 -18.14
CA ASN A 183 1.27 32.06 -17.83
C ASN A 183 1.99 32.64 -19.05
N VAL A 184 2.40 31.80 -19.99
CA VAL A 184 3.12 32.22 -21.20
C VAL A 184 2.16 32.68 -22.31
N ALA A 185 1.15 31.88 -22.63
CA ALA A 185 0.24 32.10 -23.75
C ALA A 185 -0.84 33.17 -23.46
N LEU A 186 -1.23 33.32 -22.19
CA LEU A 186 -2.26 34.27 -21.76
C LEU A 186 -1.70 35.25 -20.73
N PRO A 187 -0.78 36.17 -21.09
CA PRO A 187 -0.15 37.07 -20.14
C PRO A 187 -1.18 37.93 -19.39
N GLU A 188 -0.80 38.37 -18.19
CA GLU A 188 -1.67 39.15 -17.33
C GLU A 188 -2.05 40.49 -17.98
N THR A 189 -3.31 40.61 -18.38
CA THR A 189 -3.86 41.83 -18.96
C THR A 189 -4.58 42.65 -17.89
N LYS A 190 -4.25 43.93 -17.75
CA LYS A 190 -4.98 44.86 -16.87
C LYS A 190 -6.33 45.22 -17.49
N GLY A 191 -7.42 45.09 -16.71
CA GLY A 191 -8.79 45.48 -17.11
C GLY A 191 -9.71 44.30 -17.52
N GLU A 192 -10.98 44.59 -17.74
CA GLU A 192 -11.98 43.63 -18.24
C GLU A 192 -11.78 43.42 -19.74
N SER A 193 -11.04 42.37 -20.11
CA SER A 193 -10.85 41.97 -21.50
C SER A 193 -11.19 40.49 -21.68
N ARG A 194 -11.62 40.10 -22.89
CA ARG A 194 -11.86 38.69 -23.24
C ARG A 194 -10.67 37.79 -22.91
N LYS A 195 -9.44 38.29 -23.06
CA LYS A 195 -8.21 37.56 -22.70
C LYS A 195 -8.06 37.36 -21.19
N ALA A 196 -8.41 38.38 -20.38
CA ALA A 196 -8.46 38.25 -18.92
C ALA A 196 -9.47 37.17 -18.48
N ASP A 197 -10.64 37.13 -19.13
CA ASP A 197 -11.68 36.13 -18.85
C ASP A 197 -11.26 34.69 -19.18
N ILE A 198 -10.55 34.50 -20.30
CA ILE A 198 -9.98 33.21 -20.70
C ILE A 198 -8.90 32.78 -19.71
N ARG A 199 -7.96 33.67 -19.37
CA ARG A 199 -6.91 33.42 -18.36
C ARG A 199 -7.52 33.02 -17.02
N ASN A 200 -8.51 33.76 -16.54
CA ASN A 200 -9.18 33.48 -15.28
C ASN A 200 -9.90 32.13 -15.31
N ALA A 201 -10.54 31.76 -16.43
CA ALA A 201 -11.15 30.45 -16.59
C ALA A 201 -10.11 29.33 -16.57
N ALA A 202 -8.96 29.52 -17.23
CA ALA A 202 -7.86 28.55 -17.24
C ALA A 202 -7.25 28.35 -15.84
N LEU A 203 -6.99 29.44 -15.10
CA LEU A 203 -6.47 29.37 -13.74
C LEU A 203 -7.47 28.74 -12.77
N ARG A 204 -8.78 28.99 -12.95
CA ARG A 204 -9.83 28.32 -12.17
C ARG A 204 -9.88 26.82 -12.48
N LEU A 205 -9.78 26.42 -13.75
CA LEU A 205 -9.69 25.01 -14.13
C LEU A 205 -8.51 24.33 -13.45
N HIS A 206 -7.31 24.92 -13.54
CA HIS A 206 -6.11 24.43 -12.85
C HIS A 206 -6.34 24.30 -11.33
N SER A 207 -6.84 25.35 -10.68
CA SER A 207 -7.06 25.35 -9.23
C SER A 207 -8.05 24.28 -8.80
N ASN A 208 -9.13 24.07 -9.56
CA ASN A 208 -10.13 23.06 -9.23
C ASN A 208 -9.57 21.64 -9.43
N LEU A 209 -8.83 21.41 -10.53
CA LEU A 209 -8.18 20.12 -10.76
C LEU A 209 -7.15 19.79 -9.68
N ASP A 210 -6.34 20.76 -9.26
CA ASP A 210 -5.36 20.58 -8.18
C ASP A 210 -6.05 20.24 -6.84
N GLN A 211 -7.13 20.94 -6.49
CA GLN A 211 -7.90 20.63 -5.28
C GLN A 211 -8.52 19.24 -5.30
N GLU A 212 -9.15 18.86 -6.41
CA GLU A 212 -9.79 17.55 -6.54
C GLU A 212 -8.76 16.41 -6.59
N ALA A 213 -7.63 16.64 -7.24
CA ALA A 213 -6.49 15.73 -7.24
C ALA A 213 -5.96 15.48 -5.83
N ASN A 214 -5.73 16.55 -5.05
CA ASN A 214 -5.21 16.42 -3.69
C ASN A 214 -6.17 15.65 -2.78
N LYS A 215 -7.48 15.91 -2.86
CA LYS A 215 -8.50 15.13 -2.13
C LYS A 215 -8.49 13.65 -2.51
N LEU A 216 -8.37 13.36 -3.81
CA LEU A 216 -8.31 11.97 -4.27
C LEU A 216 -7.06 11.26 -3.75
N LEU A 217 -5.91 11.94 -3.72
CA LEU A 217 -4.65 11.37 -3.25
C LEU A 217 -4.61 11.07 -1.74
N GLU A 218 -5.44 11.73 -0.92
CA GLU A 218 -5.59 11.39 0.50
C GLU A 218 -6.19 9.99 0.70
N ASN A 219 -7.13 9.59 -0.16
CA ASN A 219 -7.74 8.26 -0.11
C ASN A 219 -8.15 7.74 -1.51
N PRO A 220 -7.19 7.31 -2.34
CA PRO A 220 -7.41 7.05 -3.77
C PRO A 220 -8.21 5.79 -4.07
N PHE A 221 -8.44 4.94 -3.06
CA PHE A 221 -9.16 3.67 -3.21
C PHE A 221 -10.57 3.70 -2.59
N ASP A 222 -10.94 4.79 -1.93
CA ASP A 222 -12.30 4.97 -1.45
C ASP A 222 -13.25 5.24 -2.61
N LYS A 223 -14.31 4.42 -2.71
CA LYS A 223 -15.27 4.49 -3.81
C LYS A 223 -15.98 5.84 -3.87
N LYS A 224 -16.34 6.45 -2.72
CA LYS A 224 -17.04 7.74 -2.70
C LYS A 224 -16.11 8.86 -3.13
N VAL A 225 -14.84 8.80 -2.75
CA VAL A 225 -13.82 9.77 -3.19
C VAL A 225 -13.61 9.67 -4.71
N GLN A 226 -13.51 8.46 -5.25
CA GLN A 226 -13.41 8.22 -6.71
C GLN A 226 -14.63 8.74 -7.47
N GLU A 227 -15.84 8.45 -6.99
CA GLU A 227 -17.09 8.92 -7.60
C GLU A 227 -17.20 10.45 -7.56
N SER A 228 -16.83 11.07 -6.43
CA SER A 228 -16.80 12.52 -6.28
C SER A 228 -15.83 13.17 -7.25
N PHE A 229 -14.60 12.63 -7.35
CA PHE A 229 -13.59 13.13 -8.26
C PHE A 229 -14.08 13.10 -9.71
N LEU A 230 -14.63 11.96 -10.15
CA LEU A 230 -15.12 11.80 -11.52
C LEU A 230 -16.25 12.77 -11.84
N LYS A 231 -17.23 12.92 -10.94
CA LYS A 231 -18.33 13.89 -11.12
C LYS A 231 -17.82 15.32 -11.24
N ASN A 232 -16.83 15.69 -10.42
CA ASN A 232 -16.22 17.02 -10.48
C ASN A 232 -15.42 17.19 -11.77
N LEU A 233 -14.71 16.16 -12.23
CA LEU A 233 -14.02 16.16 -13.51
C LEU A 233 -14.98 16.36 -14.68
N GLU A 234 -16.12 15.66 -14.72
CA GLU A 234 -17.18 15.85 -15.72
C GLU A 234 -17.70 17.30 -15.71
N THR A 235 -17.90 17.87 -14.52
CA THR A 235 -18.33 19.27 -14.37
C THR A 235 -17.28 20.26 -14.91
N LEU A 236 -15.99 19.97 -14.71
CA LEU A 236 -14.90 20.78 -15.23
C LEU A 236 -14.78 20.66 -16.75
N VAL A 237 -15.03 19.47 -17.32
CA VAL A 237 -15.16 19.29 -18.77
C VAL A 237 -16.29 20.16 -19.31
N ASP A 238 -17.49 20.05 -18.76
CA ASP A 238 -18.64 20.87 -19.18
C ASP A 238 -18.36 22.38 -19.09
N THR A 239 -17.67 22.80 -18.03
CA THR A 239 -17.25 24.19 -17.84
C THR A 239 -16.24 24.63 -18.90
N ALA A 240 -15.29 23.78 -19.28
CA ALA A 240 -14.34 24.08 -20.35
C ALA A 240 -15.03 24.14 -21.73
N LEU A 241 -16.00 23.25 -22.00
CA LEU A 241 -16.77 23.20 -23.25
C LEU A 241 -17.66 24.43 -23.44
N LYS A 242 -18.34 24.89 -22.38
CA LYS A 242 -19.35 25.97 -22.46
C LYS A 242 -18.84 27.33 -21.98
N GLY A 243 -17.67 27.37 -21.34
CA GLY A 243 -17.15 28.53 -20.66
C GLY A 243 -16.30 29.46 -21.54
N ASN A 244 -15.49 30.30 -20.90
CA ASN A 244 -14.64 31.25 -21.62
C ASN A 244 -13.50 30.56 -22.39
N LEU A 245 -13.07 29.36 -21.96
CA LEU A 245 -12.00 28.60 -22.62
C LEU A 245 -12.36 28.26 -24.07
N SER A 246 -13.60 27.83 -24.35
CA SER A 246 -14.04 27.49 -25.71
C SER A 246 -14.15 28.69 -26.65
N LYS A 247 -13.97 29.92 -26.14
CA LYS A 247 -13.92 31.13 -26.96
C LYS A 247 -12.56 31.35 -27.60
N GLU A 248 -11.53 30.60 -27.24
CA GLU A 248 -10.19 30.75 -27.81
C GLU A 248 -9.65 29.37 -28.20
N PRO A 249 -9.48 29.11 -29.51
CA PRO A 249 -9.11 27.80 -30.04
C PRO A 249 -7.95 27.10 -29.34
N GLU A 250 -6.86 27.83 -29.08
CA GLU A 250 -5.62 27.24 -28.59
C GLU A 250 -5.75 26.85 -27.11
N SER A 251 -6.25 27.77 -26.27
CA SER A 251 -6.56 27.52 -24.87
C SER A 251 -7.59 26.40 -24.70
N TYR A 252 -8.57 26.33 -25.59
CA TYR A 252 -9.58 25.29 -25.57
C TYR A 252 -8.96 23.91 -25.82
N LEU A 253 -8.15 23.78 -26.88
CA LEU A 253 -7.48 22.54 -27.22
C LEU A 253 -6.54 22.07 -26.10
N VAL A 254 -5.77 22.98 -25.53
CA VAL A 254 -4.85 22.67 -24.42
C VAL A 254 -5.62 22.25 -23.17
N ALA A 255 -6.73 22.92 -22.83
CA ALA A 255 -7.58 22.52 -21.72
C ALA A 255 -8.20 21.12 -21.92
N LEU A 256 -8.66 20.78 -23.12
CA LEU A 256 -9.17 19.45 -23.43
C LEU A 256 -8.09 18.37 -23.31
N LYS A 257 -6.87 18.66 -23.78
CA LYS A 257 -5.72 17.74 -23.65
C LYS A 257 -5.38 17.48 -22.18
N LEU A 258 -5.33 18.53 -21.35
CA LEU A 258 -5.15 18.41 -19.90
C LEU A 258 -6.22 17.51 -19.29
N LEU A 259 -7.50 17.83 -19.51
CA LEU A 259 -8.63 17.08 -18.96
C LEU A 259 -8.60 15.60 -19.35
N LYS A 260 -8.22 15.29 -20.59
CA LYS A 260 -8.04 13.92 -21.08
C LYS A 260 -6.91 13.22 -20.32
N GLN A 261 -5.77 13.89 -20.16
CA GLN A 261 -4.64 13.33 -19.45
C GLN A 261 -4.95 13.08 -17.96
N VAL A 262 -5.69 13.98 -17.31
CA VAL A 262 -6.20 13.77 -15.94
C VAL A 262 -7.16 12.58 -15.87
N ALA A 263 -8.06 12.41 -16.86
CA ALA A 263 -8.93 11.24 -16.92
C ALA A 263 -8.15 9.93 -17.08
N ASN A 264 -7.12 9.91 -17.94
CA ASN A 264 -6.25 8.76 -18.13
C ASN A 264 -5.43 8.43 -16.89
N TRP A 265 -4.90 9.46 -16.23
CA TRP A 265 -4.22 9.32 -14.95
C TRP A 265 -5.13 8.69 -13.90
N PHE A 266 -6.38 9.15 -13.79
CA PHE A 266 -7.36 8.61 -12.86
C PHE A 266 -7.66 7.13 -13.14
N ILE A 267 -7.86 6.75 -14.41
CA ILE A 267 -8.01 5.34 -14.82
C ILE A 267 -6.79 4.54 -14.38
N GLY A 268 -5.58 5.06 -14.63
CA GLY A 268 -4.33 4.44 -14.22
C GLY A 268 -4.24 4.20 -12.71
N LEU A 269 -4.64 5.19 -11.91
CA LEU A 269 -4.66 5.12 -10.45
C LEU A 269 -5.63 4.06 -9.94
N VAL A 270 -6.89 4.09 -10.38
CA VAL A 270 -7.92 3.15 -9.89
C VAL A 270 -7.60 1.71 -10.27
N THR A 271 -7.04 1.50 -11.48
CA THR A 271 -6.63 0.17 -11.97
C THR A 271 -5.34 -0.36 -11.36
N THR A 272 -4.65 0.41 -10.50
CA THR A 272 -3.48 -0.09 -9.75
C THR A 272 -3.82 -1.09 -8.65
N ASN A 273 -5.09 -1.17 -8.22
CA ASN A 273 -5.49 -2.01 -7.10
C ASN A 273 -5.37 -3.50 -7.45
N PRO A 274 -4.52 -4.30 -6.78
CA PRO A 274 -4.31 -5.70 -7.12
C PRO A 274 -5.55 -6.59 -6.88
N ASN A 275 -6.53 -6.16 -6.08
CA ASN A 275 -7.82 -6.85 -5.97
C ASN A 275 -8.70 -6.71 -7.24
N SER A 276 -8.26 -5.89 -8.21
CA SER A 276 -8.90 -5.73 -9.52
C SER A 276 -8.31 -6.59 -10.64
N PHE A 277 -7.22 -7.35 -10.41
CA PHE A 277 -6.55 -8.15 -11.46
C PHE A 277 -7.46 -9.17 -12.16
N TRP A 278 -8.64 -9.48 -11.61
CA TRP A 278 -9.60 -10.45 -12.16
C TRP A 278 -11.06 -9.97 -12.15
N LYS A 279 -11.32 -8.66 -12.17
CA LYS A 279 -12.70 -8.13 -12.21
C LYS A 279 -12.84 -7.07 -13.29
N THR A 280 -13.89 -7.23 -14.10
CA THR A 280 -14.53 -6.19 -14.93
C THR A 280 -14.34 -4.80 -14.34
N ASP A 281 -14.01 -3.84 -15.21
CA ASP A 281 -13.87 -2.42 -14.85
C ASP A 281 -15.01 -1.99 -13.92
N THR A 282 -14.68 -1.26 -12.85
CA THR A 282 -15.71 -0.66 -12.01
C THR A 282 -16.51 0.35 -12.82
N GLU A 283 -17.77 0.61 -12.43
CA GLU A 283 -18.62 1.60 -13.12
C GLU A 283 -17.91 2.97 -13.24
N THR A 284 -17.14 3.36 -12.21
CA THR A 284 -16.32 4.58 -12.20
C THR A 284 -15.22 4.55 -13.27
N VAL A 285 -14.54 3.42 -13.46
CA VAL A 285 -13.51 3.28 -14.51
C VAL A 285 -14.15 3.26 -15.90
N VAL A 286 -15.32 2.61 -16.07
CA VAL A 286 -16.06 2.61 -17.35
C VAL A 286 -16.44 4.04 -17.74
N LYS A 287 -17.00 4.82 -16.80
CA LYS A 287 -17.36 6.23 -17.04
C LYS A 287 -16.13 7.09 -17.34
N ALA A 288 -15.03 6.92 -16.61
CA ALA A 288 -13.79 7.63 -16.89
C ALA A 288 -13.21 7.30 -18.28
N LYS A 289 -13.27 6.04 -18.71
CA LYS A 289 -12.88 5.61 -20.07
C LYS A 289 -13.77 6.24 -21.14
N ALA A 290 -15.08 6.29 -20.90
CA ALA A 290 -16.02 6.96 -21.80
C ALA A 290 -15.69 8.46 -21.93
N LEU A 291 -15.43 9.14 -20.80
CA LEU A 291 -15.04 10.55 -20.78
C LEU A 291 -13.72 10.79 -21.56
N SER A 292 -12.70 9.95 -21.34
CA SER A 292 -11.43 10.05 -22.08
C SER A 292 -11.61 9.82 -23.60
N THR A 293 -12.52 8.93 -23.97
CA THR A 293 -12.86 8.66 -25.38
C THR A 293 -13.58 9.85 -26.01
N ASP A 294 -14.59 10.42 -25.33
CA ASP A 294 -15.31 11.62 -25.78
C ASP A 294 -14.35 12.81 -25.95
N LEU A 295 -13.48 13.06 -24.97
CA LEU A 295 -12.44 14.09 -25.06
C LEU A 295 -11.50 13.87 -26.25
N THR A 296 -11.12 12.61 -26.52
CA THR A 296 -10.29 12.28 -27.69
C THR A 296 -11.00 12.60 -29.00
N GLN A 297 -12.28 12.26 -29.12
CA GLN A 297 -13.06 12.58 -30.31
C GLN A 297 -13.18 14.09 -30.53
N LYS A 298 -13.41 14.86 -29.45
CA LYS A 298 -13.46 16.32 -29.52
C LYS A 298 -12.12 16.93 -29.95
N ILE A 299 -11.01 16.46 -29.37
CA ILE A 299 -9.65 16.91 -29.75
C ILE A 299 -9.42 16.66 -31.24
N ASN A 300 -9.66 15.44 -31.72
CA ASN A 300 -9.43 15.08 -33.11
C ASN A 300 -10.32 15.91 -34.07
N THR A 301 -11.59 16.10 -33.71
CA THR A 301 -12.53 16.91 -34.50
C THR A 301 -12.05 18.35 -34.59
N PHE A 302 -11.59 18.92 -33.48
CA PHE A 302 -11.07 20.28 -33.42
C PHE A 302 -9.82 20.46 -34.29
N GLU A 303 -8.86 19.53 -34.17
CA GLU A 303 -7.62 19.57 -34.96
C GLU A 303 -7.89 19.41 -36.47
N GLN A 304 -8.89 18.61 -36.86
CA GLN A 304 -9.30 18.48 -38.26
C GLN A 304 -9.95 19.77 -38.79
N GLN A 305 -10.82 20.41 -38.01
CA GLN A 305 -11.44 21.69 -38.37
C GLN A 305 -10.38 22.78 -38.57
N GLU A 306 -9.42 22.89 -37.66
CA GLU A 306 -8.33 23.87 -37.75
C GLU A 306 -7.45 23.63 -38.99
N GLN A 307 -7.16 22.38 -39.32
CA GLN A 307 -6.40 22.04 -40.53
C GLN A 307 -7.17 22.37 -41.81
N GLN A 308 -8.48 22.13 -41.83
CA GLN A 308 -9.32 22.48 -42.98
C GLN A 308 -9.40 24.00 -43.16
N GLU A 309 -9.61 24.77 -42.09
CA GLU A 309 -9.62 26.23 -42.13
C GLU A 309 -8.29 26.82 -42.62
N LYS A 310 -7.16 26.23 -42.21
CA LYS A 310 -5.83 26.62 -42.69
C LYS A 310 -5.64 26.37 -44.18
N ARG A 311 -6.06 25.18 -44.68
CA ARG A 311 -6.00 24.84 -46.11
C ARG A 311 -6.87 25.76 -46.94
N GLU A 312 -8.11 26.00 -46.52
CA GLU A 312 -9.02 26.93 -47.20
C GLU A 312 -8.48 28.37 -47.20
N ALA A 313 -7.78 28.78 -46.13
CA ALA A 313 -7.14 30.09 -46.07
C ALA A 313 -5.90 30.19 -46.98
N GLU A 314 -5.15 29.11 -47.17
CA GLU A 314 -4.02 29.01 -48.11
C GLU A 314 -4.51 29.01 -49.56
N GLU A 315 -5.53 28.21 -49.90
CA GLU A 315 -6.15 28.18 -51.23
C GLU A 315 -6.76 29.53 -51.62
N ARG A 316 -7.32 30.28 -50.66
CA ARG A 316 -7.80 31.66 -50.89
C ARG A 316 -6.67 32.66 -51.14
N LYS A 317 -5.49 32.44 -50.56
CA LYS A 317 -4.30 33.27 -50.82
C LYS A 317 -3.64 32.95 -52.16
N GLU A 318 -3.79 31.72 -52.63
CA GLU A 318 -3.31 31.23 -53.93
C GLU A 318 -4.33 31.39 -55.07
N GLY A 319 -5.33 32.27 -54.92
CA GLY A 319 -6.38 32.53 -55.91
C GLY A 319 -5.84 32.67 -57.35
N PRO A 320 -6.64 32.27 -58.36
CA PRO A 320 -6.17 31.72 -59.63
C PRO A 320 -5.17 32.64 -60.30
N THR A 321 -3.97 32.12 -60.54
CA THR A 321 -3.05 32.70 -61.53
C THR A 321 -3.82 32.71 -62.84
N SER A 322 -4.37 33.87 -63.21
CA SER A 322 -5.06 34.02 -64.47
C SER A 322 -4.03 33.75 -65.56
N PHE A 323 -4.19 32.63 -66.25
CA PHE A 323 -3.62 32.45 -67.58
C PHE A 323 -4.29 33.50 -68.47
N LEU A 324 -3.63 34.65 -68.61
CA LEU A 324 -3.81 35.58 -69.73
C LEU A 324 -2.70 35.33 -70.73
#